data_AF-A0A256IDW8-F1
#
_entry.id   AF-A0A256IDW8-F1
#
_cell.length_a   1.000
_cell.length_b   1.000
_cell.length_c   1.000
_cell.angle_alpha   90.00
_cell.angle_beta   90.00
_cell.angle_gamma   90.00
#
_symmetry.space_group_name_H-M   'P 1'
#
loop_
_entity.id
_entity.type
_entity.pdbx_description
1 polymer ?
#
loop_
_entity_poly.entity_id
_entity_poly.type
_entity_poly.pdbx_seq_one_letter_code
_entity_poly.pdbx_strand_id
1 'polypeptide(L)'
;MRPSGSDDARGPSRASVRQLAAAVVALARKNDIGVVASGVAFYLFNSLVPLLLFAFIGLSAAGWLGPAVGLFGAVAGIDAGALAASLDSIVGDDADRRRAVVIAGLILLWSSLRLVQAINVSFQTIHGVRHEHSVVETVLDSLIVFATIIVLVPVGSLLVVALTVATDVSVVRAVSAPLLCVALFAGFLPMYYRFSAPETTLSQAFPGAALAAVAWALCAVGLRLYISTSQSVRLYGVAGGVLLVLTWLYVGGLTLLAGAALNAVLTGSVDIDAGERPDG
;
A
#
# COMPACT_ATOMS: atom_id res chain seq x y z
N MET A 1 3.80 -46.16 33.14
CA MET A 1 4.83 -45.86 32.12
C MET A 1 4.14 -45.24 30.91
N ARG A 2 4.38 -43.96 30.64
CA ARG A 2 3.94 -43.26 29.41
C ARG A 2 5.02 -43.45 28.34
N PRO A 3 4.71 -43.79 27.08
CA PRO A 3 5.61 -43.51 25.98
C PRO A 3 5.39 -42.06 25.52
N SER A 4 6.49 -41.31 25.49
CA SER A 4 6.65 -40.02 24.85
C SER A 4 6.46 -40.14 23.34
N GLY A 5 5.35 -39.61 22.83
CA GLY A 5 5.22 -39.32 21.40
C GLY A 5 5.98 -38.04 21.10
N SER A 6 7.10 -38.16 20.42
CA SER A 6 7.80 -37.07 19.76
C SER A 6 6.89 -36.49 18.69
N ASP A 7 6.35 -35.29 18.94
CA ASP A 7 5.58 -34.55 17.94
C ASP A 7 6.47 -34.27 16.72
N ASP A 8 6.00 -34.80 15.60
CA ASP A 8 6.56 -34.73 14.26
C ASP A 8 6.61 -33.25 13.82
N ALA A 9 7.78 -32.62 13.93
CA ALA A 9 8.06 -31.33 13.29
C ALA A 9 8.21 -31.51 11.77
N ARG A 10 7.16 -31.97 11.09
CA ARG A 10 7.11 -32.04 9.64
C ARG A 10 6.66 -30.68 9.12
N GLY A 11 7.57 -29.97 8.44
CA GLY A 11 7.22 -28.76 7.70
C GLY A 11 6.04 -28.99 6.75
N PRO A 12 5.27 -27.94 6.40
CA PRO A 12 4.02 -28.08 5.66
C PRO A 12 4.24 -28.86 4.36
N SER A 13 3.52 -29.97 4.21
CA SER A 13 3.61 -30.80 3.00
C SER A 13 3.24 -29.96 1.76
N ARG A 14 3.84 -30.25 0.60
CA ARG A 14 3.54 -29.51 -0.65
C ARG A 14 2.05 -29.52 -1.02
N ALA A 15 1.30 -30.53 -0.57
CA ALA A 15 -0.15 -30.60 -0.70
C ALA A 15 -0.87 -29.51 0.12
N SER A 16 -0.39 -29.23 1.34
CA SER A 16 -0.93 -28.19 2.24
C SER A 16 -0.73 -26.77 1.68
N VAL A 17 0.45 -26.47 1.09
CA VAL A 17 0.70 -25.14 0.49
C VAL A 17 -0.21 -24.89 -0.73
N ARG A 18 -0.42 -25.91 -1.56
CA ARG A 18 -1.32 -25.81 -2.72
C ARG A 18 -2.77 -25.61 -2.29
N GLN A 19 -3.22 -26.31 -1.25
CA GLN A 19 -4.55 -26.14 -0.67
C GLN A 19 -4.73 -24.73 -0.11
N LEU A 20 -3.74 -24.22 0.65
CA LEU A 20 -3.76 -22.85 1.15
C LEU A 20 -3.85 -21.83 0.01
N ALA A 21 -3.01 -21.95 -1.00
CA ALA A 21 -3.03 -21.05 -2.15
C ALA A 21 -4.38 -21.12 -2.90
N ALA A 22 -4.93 -22.30 -3.10
CA ALA A 22 -6.24 -22.49 -3.73
C ALA A 22 -7.36 -21.84 -2.90
N ALA A 23 -7.35 -22.03 -1.58
CA ALA A 23 -8.30 -21.42 -0.65
C ALA A 23 -8.25 -19.89 -0.69
N VAL A 24 -7.03 -19.31 -0.67
CA VAL A 24 -6.83 -17.86 -0.79
C VAL A 24 -7.35 -17.34 -2.12
N VAL A 25 -7.06 -18.02 -3.23
CA VAL A 25 -7.54 -17.64 -4.57
C VAL A 25 -9.06 -17.75 -4.66
N ALA A 26 -9.67 -18.79 -4.09
CA ALA A 26 -11.12 -18.96 -4.05
C ALA A 26 -11.79 -17.83 -3.27
N LEU A 27 -11.26 -17.49 -2.08
CA LEU A 27 -11.76 -16.39 -1.25
C LEU A 27 -11.57 -15.03 -1.94
N ALA A 28 -10.44 -14.81 -2.58
CA ALA A 28 -10.15 -13.61 -3.37
C ALA A 28 -11.17 -13.42 -4.51
N ARG A 29 -11.50 -14.49 -5.24
CA ARG A 29 -12.50 -14.46 -6.31
C ARG A 29 -13.91 -14.24 -5.76
N LYS A 30 -14.29 -14.93 -4.68
CA LYS A 30 -15.60 -14.80 -4.03
C LYS A 30 -15.90 -13.36 -3.60
N ASN A 31 -14.87 -12.61 -3.22
CA ASN A 31 -14.99 -11.22 -2.77
C ASN A 31 -14.63 -10.18 -3.84
N ASP A 32 -14.48 -10.60 -5.11
CA ASP A 32 -14.14 -9.72 -6.24
C ASP A 32 -12.99 -8.75 -5.93
N ILE A 33 -11.93 -9.23 -5.28
CA ILE A 33 -10.88 -8.33 -4.76
C ILE A 33 -10.20 -7.51 -5.86
N GLY A 34 -10.24 -7.97 -7.12
CA GLY A 34 -9.78 -7.18 -8.26
C GLY A 34 -10.64 -5.95 -8.54
N VAL A 35 -11.96 -6.06 -8.44
CA VAL A 35 -12.87 -4.91 -8.60
C VAL A 35 -12.67 -3.94 -7.44
N VAL A 36 -12.62 -4.47 -6.23
CA VAL A 36 -12.37 -3.68 -5.01
C VAL A 36 -11.02 -2.95 -5.08
N ALA A 37 -9.95 -3.64 -5.50
CA ALA A 37 -8.63 -3.05 -5.66
C ALA A 37 -8.62 -1.89 -6.68
N SER A 38 -9.44 -1.96 -7.73
CA SER A 38 -9.61 -0.84 -8.67
C SER A 38 -10.18 0.40 -7.98
N GLY A 39 -11.17 0.23 -7.11
CA GLY A 39 -11.74 1.32 -6.30
C GLY A 39 -10.72 1.91 -5.32
N VAL A 40 -9.97 1.04 -4.63
CA VAL A 40 -8.85 1.45 -3.77
C VAL A 40 -7.84 2.28 -4.54
N ALA A 41 -7.39 1.79 -5.71
CA ALA A 41 -6.44 2.50 -6.57
C ALA A 41 -6.95 3.87 -7.04
N PHE A 42 -8.23 3.96 -7.39
CA PHE A 42 -8.86 5.23 -7.77
C PHE A 42 -8.78 6.26 -6.64
N TYR A 43 -9.17 5.88 -5.41
CA TYR A 43 -9.12 6.81 -4.27
C TYR A 43 -7.69 7.13 -3.82
N LEU A 44 -6.75 6.19 -3.91
CA LEU A 44 -5.32 6.44 -3.69
C LEU A 44 -4.75 7.41 -4.74
N PHE A 45 -5.10 7.24 -6.01
CA PHE A 45 -4.62 8.13 -7.06
C PHE A 45 -5.18 9.54 -6.90
N ASN A 46 -6.47 9.64 -6.61
CA ASN A 46 -7.16 10.91 -6.43
C ASN A 46 -6.69 11.68 -5.18
N SER A 47 -6.22 10.97 -4.14
CA SER A 47 -5.58 11.59 -2.97
C SER A 47 -4.11 11.95 -3.23
N LEU A 48 -3.39 11.14 -4.01
CA LEU A 48 -1.98 11.34 -4.32
C LEU A 48 -1.72 12.67 -5.02
N VAL A 49 -2.57 13.06 -5.98
CA VAL A 49 -2.38 14.32 -6.74
C VAL A 49 -2.42 15.56 -5.82
N PRO A 50 -3.48 15.80 -5.02
CA PRO A 50 -3.48 16.84 -4.00
C PRO A 50 -2.33 16.73 -3.00
N LEU A 51 -2.00 15.51 -2.56
CA LEU A 51 -0.93 15.29 -1.58
C LEU A 51 0.42 15.75 -2.12
N LEU A 52 0.72 15.49 -3.39
CA LEU A 52 1.93 15.98 -4.05
C LEU A 52 1.94 17.51 -4.13
N LEU A 53 0.80 18.15 -4.41
CA LEU A 53 0.68 19.61 -4.39
C LEU A 53 0.97 20.18 -3.00
N PHE A 54 0.39 19.61 -1.95
CA PHE A 54 0.64 20.03 -0.57
C PHE A 54 2.10 19.78 -0.15
N ALA A 55 2.67 18.64 -0.53
CA ALA A 55 4.07 18.32 -0.28
C ALA A 55 4.99 19.32 -0.98
N PHE A 56 4.71 19.66 -2.25
CA PHE A 56 5.45 20.67 -3.00
C PHE A 56 5.41 22.03 -2.32
N ILE A 57 4.21 22.53 -1.98
CA ILE A 57 4.04 23.83 -1.31
C ILE A 57 4.77 23.83 0.04
N GLY A 58 4.62 22.76 0.84
CA GLY A 58 5.26 22.63 2.14
C GLY A 58 6.79 22.59 2.05
N LEU A 59 7.34 21.78 1.13
CA LEU A 59 8.77 21.67 0.90
C LEU A 59 9.36 22.96 0.34
N SER A 60 8.65 23.64 -0.57
CA SER A 60 9.07 24.93 -1.11
C SER A 60 9.11 26.00 -0.02
N ALA A 61 8.05 26.09 0.81
CA ALA A 61 7.99 27.05 1.91
C ALA A 61 9.08 26.79 2.98
N ALA A 62 9.47 25.53 3.17
CA ALA A 62 10.54 25.15 4.08
C ALA A 62 11.96 25.28 3.47
N GLY A 63 12.10 25.52 2.17
CA GLY A 63 13.39 25.53 1.48
C GLY A 63 14.00 24.14 1.23
N TRP A 64 13.22 23.06 1.35
CA TRP A 64 13.65 21.66 1.21
C TRP A 64 13.37 21.04 -0.17
N LEU A 65 12.85 21.83 -1.12
CA LEU A 65 12.46 21.33 -2.43
C LEU A 65 13.65 20.69 -3.21
N GLY A 66 14.80 21.36 -3.26
CA GLY A 66 15.99 20.86 -3.96
C GLY A 66 16.48 19.50 -3.42
N PRO A 67 16.74 19.37 -2.09
CA PRO A 67 17.07 18.09 -1.47
C PRO A 67 16.04 16.99 -1.73
N ALA A 68 14.75 17.31 -1.66
CA ALA A 68 13.68 16.34 -1.90
C ALA A 68 13.65 15.83 -3.35
N VAL A 69 13.84 16.72 -4.32
CA VAL A 69 13.91 16.36 -5.74
C VAL A 69 15.17 15.55 -6.04
N GLY A 70 16.32 15.90 -5.45
CA GLY A 70 17.56 15.14 -5.57
C GLY A 70 17.45 13.73 -4.99
N LEU A 71 16.80 13.60 -3.82
CA LEU A 71 16.49 12.31 -3.21
C LEU A 71 15.61 11.45 -4.13
N PHE A 72 14.53 12.04 -4.66
CA PHE A 72 13.63 11.33 -5.55
C PHE A 72 14.36 10.85 -6.81
N GLY A 73 15.22 11.69 -7.40
CA GLY A 73 16.04 11.31 -8.54
C GLY A 73 17.02 10.16 -8.22
N ALA A 74 17.69 10.21 -7.07
CA ALA A 74 18.63 9.17 -6.64
C ALA A 74 17.94 7.81 -6.40
N VAL A 75 16.73 7.82 -5.83
CA VAL A 75 15.97 6.61 -5.50
C VAL A 75 15.25 6.05 -6.72
N ALA A 76 14.54 6.91 -7.47
CA ALA A 76 13.72 6.51 -8.60
C ALA A 76 14.55 6.29 -9.88
N GLY A 77 15.78 6.81 -9.93
CA GLY A 77 16.60 6.81 -11.15
C GLY A 77 16.02 7.74 -12.22
N ILE A 78 15.31 8.79 -11.83
CA ILE A 78 14.64 9.74 -12.72
C ILE A 78 15.42 11.06 -12.72
N ASP A 79 15.43 11.76 -13.85
CA ASP A 79 16.03 13.08 -13.96
C ASP A 79 15.27 14.11 -13.10
N ALA A 80 15.94 14.56 -12.04
CA ALA A 80 15.48 15.58 -11.10
C ALA A 80 15.12 16.92 -11.79
N GLY A 81 15.80 17.28 -12.89
CA GLY A 81 15.59 18.54 -13.60
C GLY A 81 14.23 18.63 -14.30
N ALA A 82 13.80 17.52 -14.91
CA ALA A 82 12.48 17.44 -15.57
C ALA A 82 11.32 17.56 -14.56
N LEU A 83 11.51 17.05 -13.33
CA LEU A 83 10.53 17.14 -12.26
C LEU A 83 10.40 18.58 -11.76
N ALA A 84 11.52 19.28 -11.53
CA ALA A 84 11.52 20.66 -11.05
C ALA A 84 10.88 21.64 -12.06
N ALA A 85 11.21 21.53 -13.35
CA ALA A 85 10.63 22.37 -14.39
C ALA A 85 9.10 22.17 -14.57
N SER A 86 8.63 20.94 -14.40
CA SER A 86 7.20 20.63 -14.45
C SER A 86 6.45 21.25 -13.27
N LEU A 87 7.08 21.32 -12.09
CA LEU A 87 6.46 21.88 -10.89
C LEU A 87 6.37 23.41 -10.91
N ASP A 88 7.37 24.08 -11.49
CA ASP A 88 7.37 25.55 -11.64
C ASP A 88 6.26 26.02 -12.59
N SER A 89 5.93 25.22 -13.62
CA SER A 89 4.86 25.50 -14.57
C SER A 89 3.43 25.37 -14.00
N ILE A 90 3.26 24.79 -12.81
CA ILE A 90 1.95 24.57 -12.16
C ILE A 90 1.54 25.80 -11.33
N VAL A 91 2.46 26.75 -11.09
CA VAL A 91 2.19 27.93 -10.25
C VAL A 91 1.68 29.09 -11.09
N GLY A 92 0.35 29.19 -11.19
CA GLY A 92 -0.35 30.41 -11.64
C GLY A 92 -0.43 31.50 -10.55
N ASP A 93 -1.16 32.56 -10.86
CA ASP A 93 -1.35 33.75 -10.02
C ASP A 93 -1.87 33.43 -8.60
N ASP A 94 -1.60 34.32 -7.62
CA ASP A 94 -1.87 34.08 -6.19
C ASP A 94 -3.34 33.69 -5.86
N ALA A 95 -4.30 34.19 -6.63
CA ALA A 95 -5.73 33.89 -6.45
C ALA A 95 -6.11 32.48 -6.94
N ASP A 96 -5.56 32.07 -8.07
CA ASP A 96 -5.81 30.74 -8.65
C ASP A 96 -5.15 29.64 -7.81
N ARG A 97 -3.97 29.94 -7.24
CA ARG A 97 -3.31 29.05 -6.27
C ARG A 97 -4.18 28.77 -5.04
N ARG A 98 -4.82 29.80 -4.47
CA ARG A 98 -5.72 29.63 -3.30
C ARG A 98 -6.93 28.76 -3.63
N ARG A 99 -7.55 28.95 -4.80
CA ARG A 99 -8.68 28.12 -5.26
C ARG A 99 -8.27 26.68 -5.49
N ALA A 100 -7.13 26.46 -6.14
CA ALA A 100 -6.57 25.13 -6.37
C ALA A 100 -6.30 24.39 -5.05
N VAL A 101 -5.72 25.07 -4.05
CA VAL A 101 -5.47 24.49 -2.72
C VAL A 101 -6.77 24.08 -2.02
N VAL A 102 -7.82 24.90 -2.07
CA VAL A 102 -9.12 24.56 -1.46
C VAL A 102 -9.74 23.34 -2.15
N ILE A 103 -9.76 23.32 -3.49
CA ILE A 103 -10.29 22.20 -4.27
C ILE A 103 -9.48 20.93 -4.00
N ALA A 104 -8.15 21.02 -4.03
CA ALA A 104 -7.24 19.91 -3.72
C ALA A 104 -7.48 19.37 -2.30
N GLY A 105 -7.67 20.24 -1.32
CA GLY A 105 -8.00 19.85 0.06
C GLY A 105 -9.33 19.09 0.16
N LEU A 106 -10.37 19.55 -0.54
CA LEU A 106 -11.67 18.87 -0.58
C LEU A 106 -11.59 17.49 -1.26
N ILE A 107 -10.87 17.41 -2.39
CA ILE A 107 -10.63 16.14 -3.10
C ILE A 107 -9.85 15.17 -2.22
N LEU A 108 -8.80 15.65 -1.57
CA LEU A 108 -7.97 14.85 -0.67
C LEU A 108 -8.79 14.30 0.49
N LEU A 109 -9.57 15.17 1.16
CA LEU A 109 -10.41 14.78 2.28
C LEU A 109 -11.44 13.71 1.85
N TRP A 110 -12.19 13.99 0.78
CA TRP A 110 -13.20 13.07 0.28
C TRP A 110 -12.60 11.71 -0.13
N SER A 111 -11.49 11.74 -0.87
CA SER A 111 -10.82 10.51 -1.33
C SER A 111 -10.23 9.71 -0.18
N SER A 112 -9.67 10.38 0.84
CA SER A 112 -9.12 9.72 2.02
C SER A 112 -10.21 9.04 2.84
N LEU A 113 -11.37 9.70 3.04
CA LEU A 113 -12.52 9.12 3.71
C LEU A 113 -13.06 7.90 2.95
N ARG A 114 -13.19 8.00 1.62
CA ARG A 114 -13.63 6.89 0.77
C ARG A 114 -12.64 5.74 0.76
N LEU A 115 -11.34 6.02 0.76
CA LEU A 115 -10.29 5.02 0.81
C LEU A 115 -10.36 4.19 2.09
N VAL A 116 -10.43 4.86 3.24
CA VAL A 116 -10.62 4.21 4.55
C VAL A 116 -11.86 3.33 4.55
N GLN A 117 -12.99 3.88 4.09
CA GLN A 117 -14.25 3.16 4.06
C GLN A 117 -14.15 1.91 3.17
N ALA A 118 -13.57 2.05 1.97
CA ALA A 118 -13.38 0.95 1.04
C ALA A 118 -12.52 -0.15 1.66
N ILE A 119 -11.39 0.21 2.28
CA ILE A 119 -10.51 -0.74 2.95
C ILE A 119 -11.24 -1.46 4.08
N ASN A 120 -11.87 -0.72 4.99
CA ASN A 120 -12.52 -1.28 6.18
C ASN A 120 -13.62 -2.27 5.78
N VAL A 121 -14.51 -1.86 4.87
CA VAL A 121 -15.58 -2.73 4.35
C VAL A 121 -15.01 -3.98 3.68
N SER A 122 -13.91 -3.85 2.94
CA SER A 122 -13.30 -4.98 2.24
C SER A 122 -12.67 -5.98 3.20
N PHE A 123 -11.94 -5.50 4.22
CA PHE A 123 -11.36 -6.36 5.25
C PHE A 123 -12.45 -7.10 6.02
N GLN A 124 -13.51 -6.41 6.44
CA GLN A 124 -14.65 -7.02 7.13
C GLN A 124 -15.34 -8.09 6.27
N THR A 125 -15.56 -7.78 4.99
CA THR A 125 -16.19 -8.71 4.04
C THR A 125 -15.33 -9.96 3.84
N ILE A 126 -14.02 -9.80 3.65
CA ILE A 126 -13.07 -10.91 3.48
C ILE A 126 -12.97 -11.77 4.74
N HIS A 127 -12.99 -11.16 5.92
CA HIS A 127 -12.97 -11.87 7.21
C HIS A 127 -14.32 -12.47 7.60
N GLY A 128 -15.38 -12.29 6.81
CA GLY A 128 -16.72 -12.83 7.11
C GLY A 128 -17.40 -12.20 8.32
N VAL A 129 -16.89 -11.06 8.78
CA VAL A 129 -17.34 -10.39 10.00
C VAL A 129 -18.23 -9.21 9.65
N ARG A 130 -19.53 -9.29 9.96
CA ARG A 130 -20.43 -8.12 10.00
C ARG A 130 -20.38 -7.52 11.41
N HIS A 131 -19.35 -6.74 11.69
CA HIS A 131 -19.31 -5.99 12.94
C HIS A 131 -19.77 -4.56 12.70
N GLU A 132 -20.77 -4.12 13.46
CA GLU A 132 -21.15 -2.72 13.58
C GLU A 132 -20.08 -2.01 14.43
N HIS A 133 -18.90 -1.76 13.86
CA HIS A 133 -17.99 -0.81 14.49
C HIS A 133 -18.69 0.54 14.62
N SER A 134 -18.62 1.13 15.81
CA SER A 134 -19.05 2.51 15.96
C SER A 134 -18.24 3.38 14.98
N VAL A 135 -18.87 4.40 14.40
CA VAL A 135 -18.19 5.34 13.48
C VAL A 135 -16.93 5.92 14.14
N VAL A 136 -16.96 6.09 15.46
CA VAL A 136 -15.85 6.59 16.28
C VAL A 136 -14.67 5.64 16.28
N GLU A 137 -14.87 4.34 16.47
CA GLU A 137 -13.80 3.34 16.41
C GLU A 137 -13.15 3.29 15.03
N THR A 138 -13.96 3.30 13.97
CA THR A 138 -13.44 3.32 12.59
C THR A 138 -12.58 4.56 12.34
N VAL A 139 -12.99 5.72 12.85
CA VAL A 139 -12.23 6.97 12.72
C VAL A 139 -10.93 6.93 13.53
N LEU A 140 -10.95 6.43 14.77
CA LEU A 140 -9.74 6.31 15.60
C LEU A 140 -8.73 5.33 15.00
N ASP A 141 -9.20 4.19 14.51
CA ASP A 141 -8.35 3.18 13.89
C ASP A 141 -7.72 3.69 12.61
N SER A 142 -8.50 4.42 11.81
CA SER A 142 -8.00 5.12 10.62
C SER A 142 -6.98 6.18 10.99
N LEU A 143 -7.20 6.95 12.06
CA LEU A 143 -6.28 7.98 12.53
C LEU A 143 -4.94 7.36 12.95
N ILE A 144 -4.94 6.21 13.63
CA ILE A 144 -3.72 5.49 14.03
C ILE A 144 -2.97 4.99 12.80
N VAL A 145 -3.66 4.39 11.82
CA VAL A 145 -3.03 3.94 10.57
C VAL A 145 -2.45 5.13 9.79
N PHE A 146 -3.20 6.22 9.66
CA PHE A 146 -2.71 7.44 9.00
C PHE A 146 -1.53 8.07 9.73
N ALA A 147 -1.57 8.16 11.07
CA ALA A 147 -0.47 8.69 11.86
C ALA A 147 0.80 7.85 11.65
N THR A 148 0.66 6.52 11.56
CA THR A 148 1.78 5.62 11.28
C THR A 148 2.39 5.92 9.91
N ILE A 149 1.57 6.10 8.87
CA ILE A 149 2.05 6.43 7.52
C ILE A 149 2.70 7.83 7.47
N ILE A 150 2.07 8.81 8.12
CA ILE A 150 2.57 10.20 8.22
C ILE A 150 3.94 10.27 8.90
N VAL A 151 4.23 9.36 9.84
CA VAL A 151 5.55 9.28 10.49
C VAL A 151 6.54 8.46 9.66
N LEU A 152 6.12 7.32 9.11
CA LEU A 152 6.99 6.42 8.35
C LEU A 152 7.54 7.06 7.08
N VAL A 153 6.73 7.84 6.36
CA VAL A 153 7.14 8.43 5.08
C VAL A 153 8.28 9.45 5.26
N PRO A 154 8.20 10.45 6.15
CA PRO A 154 9.32 11.35 6.45
C PRO A 154 10.53 10.63 7.04
N VAL A 155 10.34 9.71 7.99
CA VAL A 155 11.46 8.96 8.60
C VAL A 155 12.21 8.13 7.56
N GLY A 156 11.47 7.40 6.71
CA GLY A 156 12.04 6.65 5.59
C GLY A 156 12.77 7.56 4.61
N SER A 157 12.19 8.72 4.28
CA SER A 157 12.81 9.71 3.39
C SER A 157 14.12 10.25 3.98
N LEU A 158 14.12 10.65 5.26
CA LEU A 158 15.31 11.13 5.97
C LEU A 158 16.40 10.08 6.06
N LEU A 159 16.04 8.82 6.28
CA LEU A 159 16.99 7.71 6.30
C LEU A 159 17.67 7.54 4.95
N VAL A 160 16.92 7.62 3.84
CA VAL A 160 17.50 7.55 2.50
C VAL A 160 18.41 8.76 2.22
N VAL A 161 18.03 9.96 2.64
CA VAL A 161 18.90 11.16 2.53
C VAL A 161 20.21 10.93 3.28
N ALA A 162 20.13 10.48 4.54
CA ALA A 162 21.30 10.20 5.36
C ALA A 162 22.23 9.17 4.71
N LEU A 163 21.66 8.09 4.14
CA LEU A 163 22.42 7.07 3.41
C LEU A 163 23.06 7.62 2.13
N THR A 164 22.41 8.57 1.44
CA THR A 164 22.95 9.20 0.23
C THR A 164 24.12 10.13 0.53
N VAL A 165 24.12 10.77 1.70
CA VAL A 165 25.25 11.58 2.16
C VAL A 165 26.40 10.69 2.67
N ALA A 166 26.07 9.57 3.32
CA ALA A 166 27.06 8.71 3.95
C ALA A 166 27.69 7.65 3.01
N THR A 167 27.06 7.35 1.87
CA THR A 167 27.42 6.21 1.00
C THR A 167 27.24 6.51 -0.48
N ASP A 168 27.74 5.63 -1.35
CA ASP A 168 27.50 5.71 -2.80
C ASP A 168 26.03 5.48 -3.17
N VAL A 169 25.59 6.17 -4.23
CA VAL A 169 24.22 6.05 -4.79
C VAL A 169 23.85 4.60 -5.15
N SER A 170 24.84 3.77 -5.52
CA SER A 170 24.65 2.34 -5.81
C SER A 170 24.16 1.56 -4.58
N VAL A 171 24.70 1.87 -3.40
CA VAL A 171 24.31 1.27 -2.12
C VAL A 171 22.90 1.74 -1.72
N VAL A 172 22.62 3.04 -1.85
CA VAL A 172 21.28 3.61 -1.61
C VAL A 172 20.24 2.91 -2.48
N ARG A 173 20.54 2.71 -3.77
CA ARG A 173 19.65 2.01 -4.70
C ARG A 173 19.40 0.57 -4.27
N ALA A 174 20.44 -0.15 -3.84
CA ALA A 174 20.33 -1.53 -3.37
C ALA A 174 19.50 -1.66 -2.09
N VAL A 175 19.63 -0.72 -1.15
CA VAL A 175 18.92 -0.72 0.14
C VAL A 175 17.50 -0.17 0.02
N SER A 176 17.20 0.63 -1.01
CA SER A 176 15.90 1.28 -1.17
C SER A 176 14.71 0.31 -1.25
N ALA A 177 14.87 -0.85 -1.88
CA ALA A 177 13.79 -1.84 -2.01
C ALA A 177 13.53 -2.60 -0.69
N PRO A 178 14.56 -3.15 0.01
CA PRO A 178 14.38 -3.66 1.37
C PRO A 178 13.79 -2.64 2.34
N LEU A 179 14.26 -1.39 2.28
CA LEU A 179 13.76 -0.32 3.14
C LEU A 179 12.28 -0.02 2.85
N LEU A 180 11.90 0.04 1.57
CA LEU A 180 10.50 0.18 1.17
C LEU A 180 9.67 -1.00 1.71
N CYS A 181 10.16 -2.23 1.60
CA CYS A 181 9.46 -3.41 2.13
C CYS A 181 9.24 -3.29 3.65
N VAL A 182 10.25 -2.86 4.41
CA VAL A 182 10.13 -2.64 5.86
C VAL A 182 9.13 -1.52 6.18
N ALA A 183 9.17 -0.41 5.43
CA ALA A 183 8.24 0.70 5.62
C ALA A 183 6.79 0.30 5.30
N LEU A 184 6.57 -0.46 4.21
CA LEU A 184 5.26 -1.00 3.85
C LEU A 184 4.78 -1.98 4.91
N PHE A 185 5.64 -2.87 5.40
CA PHE A 185 5.30 -3.80 6.46
C PHE A 185 4.91 -3.08 7.76
N ALA A 186 5.69 -2.08 8.17
CA ALA A 186 5.38 -1.27 9.36
C ALA A 186 4.08 -0.47 9.20
N GLY A 187 3.73 -0.04 7.99
CA GLY A 187 2.46 0.62 7.69
C GLY A 187 1.27 -0.34 7.64
N PHE A 188 1.43 -1.55 7.09
CA PHE A 188 0.36 -2.52 6.96
C PHE A 188 0.09 -3.28 8.25
N LEU A 189 1.09 -3.61 9.05
CA LEU A 189 0.88 -4.39 10.26
C LEU A 189 -0.21 -3.82 11.20
N PRO A 190 -0.23 -2.50 11.55
CA PRO A 190 -1.31 -1.95 12.37
C PRO A 190 -2.65 -1.96 11.64
N MET A 191 -2.65 -1.80 10.32
CA MET A 191 -3.85 -1.87 9.49
C MET A 191 -4.49 -3.26 9.52
N TYR A 192 -3.69 -4.33 9.38
CA TYR A 192 -4.16 -5.71 9.54
C TYR A 192 -4.56 -6.03 10.97
N TYR A 193 -3.86 -5.52 11.96
CA TYR A 193 -4.23 -5.73 13.35
C TYR A 193 -5.57 -5.08 13.69
N ARG A 194 -5.86 -3.91 13.12
CA ARG A 194 -6.99 -3.07 13.53
C ARG A 194 -8.24 -3.24 12.68
N PHE A 195 -8.10 -3.53 11.38
CA PHE A 195 -9.24 -3.73 10.48
C PHE A 195 -9.65 -5.20 10.32
N SER A 196 -8.89 -6.14 10.90
CA SER A 196 -9.32 -7.55 11.02
C SER A 196 -10.25 -7.75 12.23
N ALA A 197 -10.73 -8.98 12.43
CA ALA A 197 -11.68 -9.33 13.48
C ALA A 197 -11.20 -8.90 14.91
N PRO A 198 -12.13 -8.64 15.86
CA PRO A 198 -11.82 -8.06 17.18
C PRO A 198 -10.80 -8.83 18.03
N GLU A 199 -10.55 -10.10 17.72
CA GLU A 199 -9.61 -10.97 18.45
C GLU A 199 -8.31 -11.24 17.66
N THR A 200 -8.03 -10.45 16.62
CA THR A 200 -6.84 -10.65 15.79
C THR A 200 -5.58 -10.35 16.60
N THR A 201 -4.74 -11.36 16.77
CA THR A 201 -3.43 -11.20 17.41
C THR A 201 -2.39 -10.70 16.40
N LEU A 202 -1.30 -10.07 16.88
CA LEU A 202 -0.22 -9.61 15.99
C LEU A 202 0.40 -10.75 15.15
N SER A 203 0.44 -11.98 15.68
CA SER A 203 0.92 -13.16 14.95
C SER A 203 -0.03 -13.59 13.83
N GLN A 204 -1.34 -13.32 13.96
CA GLN A 204 -2.33 -13.55 12.91
C GLN A 204 -2.34 -12.44 11.86
N ALA A 205 -2.02 -11.20 12.23
CA ALA A 205 -1.90 -10.07 11.30
C ALA A 205 -0.64 -10.17 10.42
N PHE A 206 0.45 -10.71 10.98
CA PHE A 206 1.78 -10.74 10.38
C PHE A 206 1.86 -11.35 8.96
N PRO A 207 1.29 -12.54 8.67
CA PRO A 207 1.48 -13.21 7.39
C PRO A 207 0.96 -12.39 6.20
N GLY A 208 -0.23 -11.82 6.34
CA GLY A 208 -0.87 -10.96 5.35
C GLY A 208 -0.13 -9.65 5.16
N ALA A 209 0.29 -8.99 6.25
CA ALA A 209 1.09 -7.77 6.19
C ALA A 209 2.44 -8.01 5.50
N ALA A 210 3.10 -9.13 5.79
CA ALA A 210 4.35 -9.53 5.14
C ALA A 210 4.16 -9.83 3.65
N LEU A 211 3.12 -10.57 3.29
CA LEU A 211 2.78 -10.86 1.88
C LEU A 211 2.55 -9.56 1.10
N ALA A 212 1.71 -8.66 1.63
CA ALA A 212 1.38 -7.40 0.99
C ALA A 212 2.62 -6.51 0.82
N ALA A 213 3.44 -6.37 1.87
CA ALA A 213 4.65 -5.56 1.83
C ALA A 213 5.67 -6.09 0.81
N VAL A 214 5.94 -7.39 0.82
CA VAL A 214 6.89 -8.02 -0.11
C VAL A 214 6.39 -7.92 -1.54
N ALA A 215 5.13 -8.28 -1.79
CA ALA A 215 4.58 -8.29 -3.14
C ALA A 215 4.50 -6.87 -3.73
N TRP A 216 4.12 -5.87 -2.94
CA TRP A 216 4.09 -4.49 -3.41
C TRP A 216 5.50 -3.89 -3.59
N ALA A 217 6.46 -4.23 -2.72
CA ALA A 217 7.86 -3.83 -2.92
C ALA A 217 8.46 -4.46 -4.20
N LEU A 218 8.20 -5.75 -4.46
CA LEU A 218 8.59 -6.40 -5.71
C LEU A 218 7.94 -5.75 -6.93
N CYS A 219 6.66 -5.35 -6.83
CA CYS A 219 5.98 -4.59 -7.87
C CYS A 219 6.68 -3.24 -8.13
N ALA A 220 7.11 -2.53 -7.08
CA ALA A 220 7.86 -1.29 -7.23
C ALA A 220 9.22 -1.51 -7.93
N VAL A 221 9.92 -2.61 -7.63
CA VAL A 221 11.14 -2.99 -8.35
C VAL A 221 10.84 -3.27 -9.82
N GLY A 222 9.79 -4.04 -10.11
CA GLY A 222 9.34 -4.30 -11.48
C GLY A 222 9.00 -3.02 -12.24
N LEU A 223 8.34 -2.06 -11.57
CA LEU A 223 8.01 -0.76 -12.15
C LEU A 223 9.25 0.03 -12.53
N ARG A 224 10.27 0.07 -11.66
CA ARG A 224 11.55 0.74 -11.94
C ARG A 224 12.27 0.10 -13.13
N LEU A 225 12.29 -1.24 -13.20
CA LEU A 225 12.86 -1.96 -14.35
C LEU A 225 12.10 -1.62 -15.64
N TYR A 226 10.77 -1.56 -15.60
CA TYR A 226 9.97 -1.17 -16.75
C TYR A 226 10.26 0.27 -17.21
N ILE A 227 10.29 1.24 -16.30
CA ILE A 227 10.57 2.65 -16.62
C ILE A 227 11.97 2.82 -17.23
N SER A 228 12.97 2.12 -16.69
CA SER A 228 14.36 2.23 -17.17
C SER A 228 14.59 1.63 -18.57
N THR A 229 13.74 0.68 -18.99
CA THR A 229 13.91 -0.04 -20.26
C THR A 229 12.92 0.40 -21.34
N SER A 230 11.73 0.87 -20.95
CA SER A 230 10.63 1.15 -21.88
C SER A 230 10.76 2.52 -22.54
N GLN A 231 10.80 2.53 -23.87
CA GLN A 231 10.63 3.75 -24.67
C GLN A 231 9.15 4.23 -24.66
N SER A 232 8.20 3.32 -24.42
CA SER A 232 6.76 3.58 -24.52
C SER A 232 6.24 4.56 -23.48
N VAL A 233 6.82 4.59 -22.27
CA VAL A 233 6.44 5.59 -21.25
C VAL A 233 6.70 7.02 -21.74
N ARG A 234 7.78 7.23 -22.51
CA ARG A 234 8.09 8.54 -23.10
C ARG A 234 7.14 8.91 -24.24
N LEU A 235 6.64 7.92 -24.98
CA LEU A 235 5.73 8.14 -26.11
C LEU A 235 4.32 8.57 -25.67
N TYR A 236 3.84 8.07 -24.53
CA TYR A 236 2.52 8.43 -23.97
C TYR A 236 2.56 9.62 -22.99
N GLY A 237 3.75 10.16 -22.70
CA GLY A 237 3.94 11.33 -21.84
C GLY A 237 3.24 11.20 -20.48
N VAL A 238 2.54 12.25 -20.07
CA VAL A 238 1.81 12.31 -18.78
C VAL A 238 0.76 11.21 -18.67
N ALA A 239 0.04 10.90 -19.75
CA ALA A 239 -0.98 9.85 -19.74
C ALA A 239 -0.38 8.46 -19.46
N GLY A 240 0.79 8.17 -20.05
CA GLY A 240 1.54 6.95 -19.77
C GLY A 240 1.97 6.86 -18.30
N GLY A 241 2.46 7.97 -17.73
CA GLY A 241 2.82 8.06 -16.31
C GLY A 241 1.62 7.82 -15.39
N VAL A 242 0.47 8.45 -15.68
CA VAL A 242 -0.78 8.27 -14.93
C VAL A 242 -1.25 6.82 -14.95
N LEU A 243 -1.31 6.19 -16.13
CA LEU A 243 -1.71 4.79 -16.26
C LEU A 243 -0.75 3.85 -15.51
N LEU A 244 0.54 4.14 -15.54
CA LEU A 244 1.55 3.36 -14.84
C LEU A 244 1.40 3.44 -13.32
N VAL A 245 1.18 4.64 -12.78
CA VAL A 245 0.92 4.85 -11.34
C VAL A 245 -0.39 4.19 -10.94
N LEU A 246 -1.47 4.36 -11.72
CA LEU A 246 -2.76 3.70 -11.47
C LEU A 246 -2.61 2.17 -11.44
N THR A 247 -1.85 1.60 -12.38
CA THR A 247 -1.58 0.16 -12.43
C THR A 247 -0.79 -0.29 -11.20
N TRP A 248 0.22 0.48 -10.79
CA TRP A 248 0.99 0.18 -9.59
C TRP A 248 0.14 0.25 -8.31
N LEU A 249 -0.73 1.24 -8.18
CA LEU A 249 -1.69 1.37 -7.07
C LEU A 249 -2.72 0.25 -7.08
N TYR A 250 -3.19 -0.16 -8.27
CA TYR A 250 -4.08 -1.30 -8.45
C TYR A 250 -3.44 -2.60 -7.95
N VAL A 251 -2.20 -2.88 -8.37
CA VAL A 251 -1.46 -4.05 -7.89
C VAL A 251 -1.24 -3.94 -6.39
N GLY A 252 -0.88 -2.76 -5.86
CA GLY A 252 -0.77 -2.51 -4.42
C GLY A 252 -2.05 -2.88 -3.65
N GLY A 253 -3.21 -2.36 -4.09
CA GLY A 253 -4.51 -2.71 -3.53
C GLY A 253 -4.82 -4.22 -3.62
N LEU A 254 -4.45 -4.86 -4.73
CA LEU A 254 -4.61 -6.31 -4.90
C LEU A 254 -3.74 -7.09 -3.91
N THR A 255 -2.48 -6.69 -3.72
CA THR A 255 -1.58 -7.37 -2.76
C THR A 255 -2.07 -7.24 -1.32
N LEU A 256 -2.61 -6.07 -0.97
CA LEU A 256 -3.21 -5.79 0.33
C LEU A 256 -4.43 -6.69 0.58
N LEU A 257 -5.37 -6.74 -0.37
CA LEU A 257 -6.56 -7.58 -0.23
C LEU A 257 -6.23 -9.07 -0.27
N ALA A 258 -5.23 -9.48 -1.05
CA ALA A 258 -4.72 -10.85 -1.06
C ALA A 258 -4.10 -11.24 0.29
N GLY A 259 -3.38 -10.33 0.96
CA GLY A 259 -2.89 -10.55 2.32
C GLY A 259 -4.04 -10.68 3.33
N ALA A 260 -5.14 -9.95 3.15
CA ALA A 260 -6.33 -10.07 4.01
C ALA A 260 -6.99 -11.44 3.83
N ALA A 261 -7.11 -11.90 2.57
CA ALA A 261 -7.59 -13.24 2.27
C ALA A 261 -6.67 -14.33 2.84
N LEU A 262 -5.34 -14.14 2.80
CA LEU A 262 -4.39 -15.05 3.43
C LEU A 262 -4.64 -15.16 4.94
N ASN A 263 -4.75 -14.03 5.65
CA ASN A 263 -5.00 -14.04 7.08
C ASN A 263 -6.34 -14.71 7.40
N ALA A 264 -7.40 -14.41 6.65
CA ALA A 264 -8.72 -15.00 6.87
C ALA A 264 -8.73 -16.53 6.70
N VAL A 265 -7.97 -17.06 5.73
CA VAL A 265 -7.82 -18.51 5.55
C VAL A 265 -6.99 -19.13 6.67
N LEU A 266 -5.90 -18.48 7.09
CA LEU A 266 -5.02 -18.98 8.16
C LEU A 266 -5.70 -19.00 9.53
N THR A 267 -6.58 -18.04 9.81
CA THR A 267 -7.35 -17.97 11.07
C THR A 267 -8.61 -18.83 11.04
N GLY A 268 -8.97 -19.41 9.89
CA GLY A 268 -10.21 -20.16 9.73
C GLY A 268 -11.46 -19.29 9.89
N SER A 269 -11.36 -17.97 9.67
CA SER A 269 -12.49 -17.05 9.86
C SER A 269 -13.59 -17.20 8.80
N VAL A 270 -13.34 -18.00 7.75
CA VAL A 270 -14.32 -18.29 6.69
C VAL A 270 -14.33 -19.78 6.39
N ASP A 271 -15.49 -20.40 6.52
CA ASP A 271 -15.73 -21.77 6.06
C ASP A 271 -15.92 -21.74 4.53
N ILE A 272 -14.97 -22.32 3.80
CA ILE A 272 -14.97 -22.35 2.32
C ILE A 272 -15.87 -23.48 1.80
N ASP A 273 -16.20 -24.47 2.64
CA ASP A 273 -16.97 -25.67 2.26
C ASP A 273 -18.50 -25.54 2.52
N ALA A 274 -18.95 -24.44 3.14
CA ALA A 274 -20.37 -24.22 3.46
C ALA A 274 -21.26 -23.89 2.23
N GLY A 275 -20.70 -23.88 1.01
CA GLY A 275 -21.43 -23.56 -0.23
C GLY A 275 -22.08 -24.74 -0.95
N GLU A 276 -21.92 -25.97 -0.47
CA GLU A 276 -22.27 -27.19 -1.24
C GLU A 276 -23.09 -28.22 -0.45
N ARG A 277 -23.84 -27.81 0.59
CA ARG A 277 -24.94 -28.63 1.09
C ARG A 277 -26.21 -28.28 0.32
N PRO A 278 -26.65 -29.08 -0.67
CA PRO A 278 -28.03 -28.98 -1.13
C PRO A 278 -28.91 -29.35 0.06
N ASP A 279 -29.75 -28.41 0.47
CA ASP A 279 -30.83 -28.69 1.41
C ASP A 279 -31.76 -29.70 0.75
N GLY A 280 -31.69 -30.95 1.21
CA GLY A 280 -32.51 -32.08 0.76
C GLY A 280 -32.79 -33.03 1.90
#